data_AF-A0A4R0XSA9-F1
#
_entry.id   AF-A0A4R0XSA9-F1
#
_cell.length_a   1.000
_cell.length_b   1.000
_cell.length_c   1.000
_cell.angle_alpha   90.00
_cell.angle_beta   90.00
_cell.angle_gamma   90.00
#
_symmetry.space_group_name_H-M   'P 1'
#
loop_
_entity.id
_entity.type
_entity.pdbx_description
1 polymer ?
#
loop_
_entity_poly.entity_id
_entity_poly.type
_entity_poly.pdbx_seq_one_letter_code
_entity_poly.pdbx_strand_id
1 'polypeptide(L)'
;MTIYMNPEQLFLGLTNHAVRRSSQRGIKTKHIANLLKFGRKNYQNGAIYYSIGNKEIAKYKNICPALKEMNGMHLVSSITGDVVTIFRNKNFRLIKY
;
A
#
# COMPACT_ATOMS: atom_id res chain seq x y z
N MET A 1 -11.44 10.31 19.32
CA MET A 1 -11.95 9.52 18.18
C MET A 1 -11.38 8.11 18.28
N THR A 2 -12.16 7.16 18.78
CA THR A 2 -11.76 5.74 18.81
C THR A 2 -11.83 5.19 17.38
N ILE A 3 -10.73 4.61 16.89
CA ILE A 3 -10.70 3.95 15.59
C ILE A 3 -10.93 2.46 15.86
N TYR A 4 -12.09 1.95 15.48
CA TYR A 4 -12.36 0.51 15.51
C TYR A 4 -11.74 -0.13 14.27
N MET A 5 -10.83 -1.07 14.50
CA MET A 5 -10.30 -1.91 13.43
C MET A 5 -11.19 -3.12 13.23
N ASN A 6 -11.49 -3.42 11.97
CA ASN A 6 -12.12 -4.68 11.62
C ASN A 6 -11.07 -5.81 11.48
N PRO A 7 -11.49 -7.09 11.46
CA PRO A 7 -10.57 -8.22 11.36
C PRO A 7 -9.67 -8.19 10.11
N GLU A 8 -10.16 -7.71 8.96
CA GLU A 8 -9.34 -7.58 7.75
C GLU A 8 -8.19 -6.58 7.94
N GLN A 9 -8.46 -5.45 8.58
CA GLN A 9 -7.45 -4.42 8.85
C GLN A 9 -6.39 -4.94 9.80
N LEU A 10 -6.78 -5.69 10.84
CA LEU A 10 -5.84 -6.33 11.76
C LEU A 10 -4.98 -7.38 11.04
N PHE A 11 -5.60 -8.24 10.24
CA PHE A 11 -4.91 -9.28 9.47
C PHE A 11 -3.90 -8.69 8.47
N LEU A 12 -4.22 -7.54 7.86
CA LEU A 12 -3.33 -6.80 6.96
C LEU A 12 -2.27 -5.97 7.70
N GLY A 13 -2.18 -6.07 9.02
CA GLY A 13 -1.19 -5.39 9.84
C GLY A 13 -1.38 -3.87 9.91
N LEU A 14 -2.60 -3.36 9.69
CA LEU A 14 -2.82 -1.91 9.76
C LEU A 14 -2.65 -1.39 11.18
N THR A 15 -1.86 -0.33 11.31
CA THR A 15 -1.88 0.51 12.52
C THR A 15 -3.10 1.43 12.52
N ASN A 16 -3.48 1.95 13.69
CA ASN A 16 -4.51 3.00 13.82
C ASN A 16 -4.23 4.20 12.90
N HIS A 17 -2.95 4.56 12.73
CA HIS A 17 -2.55 5.62 11.82
C HIS A 17 -2.88 5.27 10.36
N ALA A 18 -2.53 4.06 9.92
CA ALA A 18 -2.80 3.59 8.58
C ALA A 18 -4.30 3.54 8.27
N VAL A 19 -5.12 3.03 9.20
CA VAL A 19 -6.60 3.00 9.05
C VAL A 19 -7.14 4.41 8.85
N ARG A 20 -6.72 5.37 9.66
CA ARG A 20 -7.16 6.77 9.52
C ARG A 20 -6.78 7.34 8.15
N ARG A 21 -5.54 7.12 7.73
CA ARG A 21 -5.00 7.63 6.46
C ARG A 21 -5.67 6.98 5.24
N SER A 22 -5.92 5.68 5.29
CA SER A 22 -6.59 4.97 4.19
C SER A 22 -8.03 5.47 4.04
N SER A 23 -8.76 5.62 5.14
CA SER A 23 -10.13 6.12 5.13
C SER A 23 -10.23 7.54 4.58
N GLN A 24 -9.34 8.46 5.01
CA GLN A 24 -9.29 9.84 4.51
C GLN A 24 -9.00 9.94 3.01
N ARG A 25 -8.44 8.90 2.40
CA ARG A 25 -8.01 8.87 0.99
C ARG A 25 -8.86 7.95 0.12
N GLY A 26 -9.96 7.41 0.65
CA GLY A 26 -10.81 6.46 -0.07
C GLY A 26 -10.12 5.13 -0.40
N ILE A 27 -9.06 4.76 0.34
CA ILE A 27 -8.29 3.54 0.11
C ILE A 27 -8.93 2.38 0.89
N LYS A 28 -9.51 1.44 0.15
CA LYS A 28 -10.10 0.19 0.67
C LYS A 28 -9.04 -0.89 0.99
N THR A 29 -9.39 -1.85 1.84
CA THR A 29 -8.56 -3.02 2.22
C THR A 29 -8.07 -3.82 1.01
N LYS A 30 -8.89 -3.96 -0.04
CA LYS A 30 -8.48 -4.59 -1.32
C LYS A 30 -7.25 -3.94 -1.96
N HIS A 31 -7.09 -2.62 -1.85
CA HIS A 31 -5.93 -1.93 -2.40
C HIS A 31 -4.68 -2.23 -1.57
N ILE A 32 -4.84 -2.36 -0.26
CA ILE A 32 -3.74 -2.68 0.67
C ILE A 32 -3.26 -4.11 0.42
N ALA A 33 -4.18 -5.08 0.33
CA ALA A 33 -3.86 -6.45 -0.02
C ALA A 33 -3.12 -6.55 -1.36
N ASN A 34 -3.59 -5.82 -2.39
CA ASN A 34 -2.94 -5.79 -3.69
C ASN A 34 -1.55 -5.11 -3.65
N LEU A 35 -1.36 -4.06 -2.84
CA LEU A 35 -0.03 -3.44 -2.65
C LEU A 35 0.95 -4.41 -2.01
N LEU A 36 0.53 -5.13 -0.96
CA LEU A 36 1.37 -6.11 -0.28
C LEU A 36 1.73 -7.30 -1.20
N LYS A 37 0.79 -7.72 -2.06
CA LYS A 37 0.94 -8.89 -2.94
C LYS A 37 1.69 -8.59 -4.25
N PHE A 38 1.35 -7.50 -4.92
CA PHE A 38 1.82 -7.20 -6.29
C PHE A 38 2.72 -5.97 -6.38
N GLY A 39 2.81 -5.18 -5.31
CA GLY A 39 3.68 -4.01 -5.28
C GLY A 39 5.15 -4.40 -5.30
N ARG A 40 5.97 -3.60 -6.00
CA ARG A 40 7.42 -3.71 -5.89
C ARG A 40 7.83 -3.31 -4.47
N LYS A 41 8.56 -4.19 -3.80
CA LYS A 41 9.19 -3.97 -2.50
C LYS A 41 10.47 -3.17 -2.67
N ASN A 42 10.71 -2.20 -1.79
CA ASN A 42 11.96 -1.49 -1.66
C ASN A 42 12.24 -1.16 -0.20
N TYR A 43 13.48 -1.29 0.25
CA TYR A 43 13.87 -0.95 1.61
C TYR A 43 14.53 0.42 1.64
N GLN A 44 13.99 1.34 2.43
CA GLN A 44 14.52 2.70 2.55
C GLN A 44 14.22 3.28 3.93
N ASN A 45 15.21 3.95 4.54
CA ASN A 45 15.07 4.67 5.81
C ASN A 45 14.43 3.83 6.94
N GLY A 46 14.81 2.55 7.08
CA GLY A 46 14.26 1.67 8.12
C GLY A 46 12.85 1.13 7.84
N ALA A 47 12.30 1.36 6.65
CA ALA A 47 10.95 0.96 6.28
C ALA A 47 10.92 0.20 4.95
N ILE A 48 9.84 -0.56 4.73
CA ILE A 48 9.59 -1.26 3.46
C ILE A 48 8.49 -0.52 2.71
N TYR A 49 8.80 -0.10 1.49
CA TYR A 49 7.88 0.51 0.56
C TYR A 49 7.36 -0.54 -0.41
N TYR A 50 6.04 -0.57 -0.56
CA TYR A 50 5.33 -1.37 -1.56
C TYR A 50 4.70 -0.40 -2.54
N SER A 51 5.07 -0.48 -3.81
CA SER A 51 4.62 0.50 -4.81
C SER A 51 4.09 -0.17 -6.06
N ILE A 52 2.96 0.32 -6.57
CA ILE A 52 2.39 -0.12 -7.85
C ILE A 52 2.47 1.03 -8.87
N GLY A 53 3.25 0.83 -9.92
CA GLY A 53 3.31 1.72 -11.08
C GLY A 53 3.06 0.98 -12.38
N ASN A 54 3.36 1.64 -13.50
CA ASN A 54 3.14 1.07 -14.84
C ASN A 54 3.87 -0.26 -15.06
N LYS A 55 5.05 -0.46 -14.43
CA LYS A 55 5.82 -1.71 -14.52
C LYS A 55 5.04 -2.88 -13.91
N GLU A 56 4.54 -2.70 -12.69
CA GLU A 56 3.79 -3.74 -11.98
C GLU A 56 2.43 -4.00 -12.65
N ILE A 57 1.76 -2.94 -13.14
CA ILE A 57 0.51 -3.07 -13.89
C ILE A 57 0.72 -3.90 -15.16
N ALA A 58 1.75 -3.60 -15.95
CA ALA A 58 2.05 -4.36 -17.17
C ALA A 58 2.40 -5.82 -16.86
N LYS A 59 3.20 -6.06 -15.81
CA LYS A 59 3.62 -7.40 -15.39
C LYS A 59 2.44 -8.29 -14.97
N TYR A 60 1.47 -7.72 -14.25
CA TYR A 60 0.38 -8.47 -13.65
C TYR A 60 -0.99 -8.25 -14.33
N LYS A 61 -1.05 -7.60 -15.49
CA LYS A 61 -2.31 -7.25 -16.19
C LYS A 61 -3.26 -8.43 -16.40
N ASN A 62 -2.73 -9.63 -16.67
CA ASN A 62 -3.53 -10.84 -16.92
C ASN A 62 -3.99 -11.53 -15.63
N ILE A 63 -3.35 -11.23 -14.50
CA ILE A 63 -3.60 -11.87 -13.19
C ILE A 63 -4.49 -10.98 -12.32
N CYS A 64 -4.22 -9.67 -12.30
CA CYS A 64 -4.98 -8.69 -11.55
C CYS A 64 -5.17 -7.42 -12.39
N PRO A 65 -6.16 -7.40 -13.31
CA PRO A 65 -6.44 -6.23 -14.14
C PRO A 65 -6.76 -4.96 -13.32
N ALA A 66 -7.32 -5.14 -12.12
CA ALA A 66 -7.67 -4.06 -11.19
C ALA A 66 -6.45 -3.22 -10.74
N LEU A 67 -5.21 -3.70 -10.90
CA LEU A 67 -4.01 -2.91 -10.60
C LEU A 67 -3.93 -1.61 -11.41
N LYS A 68 -4.59 -1.54 -12.57
CA LYS A 68 -4.66 -0.32 -13.39
C LYS A 68 -5.18 0.89 -12.59
N GLU A 69 -6.14 0.66 -11.68
CA GLU A 69 -6.71 1.70 -10.82
C GLU A 69 -5.76 2.16 -9.70
N MET A 70 -4.67 1.41 -9.49
CA MET A 70 -3.74 1.57 -8.38
C MET A 70 -2.43 2.25 -8.78
N ASN A 71 -2.34 2.78 -10.01
CA ASN A 71 -1.12 3.45 -10.47
C ASN A 71 -0.71 4.62 -9.56
N GLY A 72 0.51 4.57 -9.04
CA GLY A 72 1.05 5.54 -8.11
C GLY A 72 0.59 5.32 -6.66
N MET A 73 0.05 4.15 -6.31
CA MET A 73 -0.23 3.83 -4.91
C MET A 73 1.02 3.27 -4.21
N HIS A 74 1.18 3.68 -2.96
CA HIS A 74 2.31 3.32 -2.11
C HIS A 74 1.81 2.94 -0.72
N LEU A 75 2.38 1.88 -0.18
CA LEU A 75 2.22 1.46 1.20
C LEU A 75 3.60 1.43 1.85
N VAL A 76 3.68 1.92 3.08
CA VAL A 76 4.90 1.86 3.90
C VAL A 76 4.61 0.98 5.10
N SER A 77 5.44 -0.02 5.31
CA SER A 77 5.43 -0.86 6.51
C SER A 77 6.72 -0.72 7.30
N SER A 78 6.67 -1.05 8.57
CA SER A 78 7.86 -1.38 9.36
C SER A 78 8.52 -2.65 8.79
N ILE A 79 9.72 -2.94 9.26
CA ILE A 79 10.41 -4.21 8.99
C ILE A 79 9.70 -5.42 9.61
N THR A 80 8.90 -5.21 10.65
CA THR A 80 8.10 -6.25 11.33
C THR A 80 6.76 -6.51 10.65
N GLY A 81 6.37 -5.71 9.66
CA GLY A 81 5.16 -5.89 8.85
C GLY A 81 4.00 -4.96 9.22
N ASP A 82 4.15 -4.10 10.23
CA ASP A 82 3.13 -3.13 10.61
C ASP A 82 2.98 -2.06 9.53
N VAL A 83 1.79 -1.93 8.98
CA VAL A 83 1.49 -0.90 7.97
C VAL A 83 1.36 0.44 8.67
N VAL A 84 2.31 1.33 8.36
CA VAL A 84 2.42 2.67 8.95
C VAL A 84 1.55 3.66 8.21
N THR A 85 1.59 3.66 6.87
CA THR A 85 0.81 4.59 6.06
C THR A 85 0.59 4.09 4.63
N ILE A 86 -0.45 4.61 3.99
CA ILE A 86 -0.75 4.38 2.58
C ILE A 86 -1.11 5.72 1.93
N PHE A 87 -0.57 5.97 0.74
CA PHE A 87 -0.80 7.19 -0.02
C PHE A 87 -0.77 6.94 -1.53
N ARG A 88 -1.17 7.95 -2.30
CA ARG A 88 -1.09 7.95 -3.76
C ARG A 88 -0.23 9.12 -4.22
N ASN A 89 0.83 8.82 -4.96
CA ASN A 89 1.70 9.78 -5.62
C ASN A 89 2.22 9.17 -6.93
N LYS A 90 1.99 9.83 -8.07
CA LYS A 90 2.50 9.33 -9.36
C LYS A 90 3.98 9.67 -9.58
N ASN A 91 4.58 10.51 -8.75
CA ASN A 91 6.00 10.81 -8.79
C ASN A 91 6.78 9.83 -7.91
N PHE A 92 7.32 8.79 -8.53
CA PHE A 92 8.11 7.77 -7.85
C PHE A 92 9.53 8.24 -7.47
N ARG A 93 10.00 9.41 -7.94
CA ARG A 93 11.37 9.89 -7.64
C ARG A 93 11.61 10.13 -6.15
N LEU A 94 10.54 10.37 -5.39
CA LEU A 94 10.61 10.57 -3.94
C LEU A 94 10.82 9.26 -3.17
N ILE A 95 10.63 8.11 -3.84
CA ILE A 95 10.89 6.77 -3.31
C ILE A 95 12.15 6.30 -4.04
N LYS A 96 13.31 6.47 -3.40
CA LYS A 96 14.59 6.15 -4.03
C LYS A 96 14.65 4.64 -4.22
N TYR A 97 14.76 4.20 -5.47
CA TYR A 97 15.02 2.81 -5.84
C TYR A 97 16.47 2.43 -5.57
#